data_AF-A9AWA3-F1
#
_entry.id   AF-A9AWA3-F1
#
_cell.length_a   1.000
_cell.length_b   1.000
_cell.length_c   1.000
_cell.angle_alpha   90.00
_cell.angle_beta   90.00
_cell.angle_gamma   90.00
#
_symmetry.space_group_name_H-M   'P 1'
#
loop_
_entity.id
_entity.type
_entity.pdbx_description
1 polymer ?
#
loop_
_entity_poly.entity_id
_entity_poly.type
_entity_poly.pdbx_seq_one_letter_code
_entity_poly.pdbx_strand_id
1 'polypeptide(L)'
;MLKVLLISSDLPDQALLGQLLDAGYRLSLLRLEQLAKQTTIADQSLLVGCFTNEDELAQLTENLGSQEPLWWGWNQSNYPHLTLKAYEAGARHVITNDANASQIIQNLNALHVSQLHQQTTRGREQQYPRGAMVHLQADQALLIETGILSLQVNHPDGSNVLLGLFGPNQLVCGHPHDGCAIYLQAHTPISAQLLPWQRVLSEPSLIERLRMRLQLMEAWASCQAHPYLDQRVLGILNLLAEQFGKQHNQGLLIDVRITHEQLASAVGSTRATISRIIRDLRTRSMLDSHFSGSNERFWLPIVPHYHHTHPFA
;
A
#
# COMPACT_ATOMS: atom_id res chain seq x y z
N MET A 1 -11.59 22.65 -8.69
CA MET A 1 -10.70 23.75 -8.31
C MET A 1 -9.28 23.24 -8.19
N LEU A 2 -8.54 23.20 -9.30
CA LEU A 2 -7.14 22.76 -9.28
C LEU A 2 -6.29 23.91 -8.76
N LYS A 3 -5.79 23.76 -7.54
CA LYS A 3 -4.82 24.67 -6.93
C LYS A 3 -3.53 23.87 -6.85
N VAL A 4 -2.60 24.16 -7.75
CA VAL A 4 -1.32 23.47 -7.77
C VAL A 4 -0.29 24.49 -7.35
N LEU A 5 0.31 24.24 -6.20
CA LEU A 5 1.56 24.85 -5.86
C LEU A 5 2.64 24.00 -6.54
N LEU A 6 3.54 24.58 -7.30
CA LEU A 6 4.78 23.94 -7.73
C LEU A 6 5.88 24.57 -6.91
N ILE A 7 6.66 23.76 -6.21
CA ILE A 7 7.82 24.26 -5.48
C ILE A 7 9.07 23.56 -5.95
N SER A 8 9.97 24.36 -6.55
CA SER A 8 11.22 23.92 -7.18
C SER A 8 12.39 24.78 -6.67
N SER A 9 13.59 24.21 -6.63
CA SER A 9 14.84 24.95 -6.38
C SER A 9 15.15 25.94 -7.49
N ASP A 10 14.73 25.61 -8.71
CA ASP A 10 14.96 26.40 -9.92
C ASP A 10 13.63 26.78 -10.57
N LEU A 11 13.58 27.97 -11.18
CA LEU A 11 12.40 28.42 -11.89
C LEU A 11 12.12 27.50 -13.11
N PRO A 12 10.84 27.22 -13.42
CA PRO A 12 10.46 26.54 -14.64
C PRO A 12 11.07 27.25 -15.87
N ASP A 13 11.52 26.49 -16.88
CA ASP A 13 12.00 27.10 -18.12
C ASP A 13 10.85 27.76 -18.92
N GLN A 14 11.19 28.65 -19.85
CA GLN A 14 10.18 29.38 -20.64
C GLN A 14 9.30 28.45 -21.48
N ALA A 15 9.83 27.31 -21.92
CA ALA A 15 9.10 26.34 -22.73
C ALA A 15 7.96 25.70 -21.93
N LEU A 16 8.22 25.32 -20.68
CA LEU A 16 7.22 24.78 -19.76
C LEU A 16 6.16 25.83 -19.38
N LEU A 17 6.59 27.06 -19.06
CA LEU A 17 5.65 28.13 -18.74
C LEU A 17 4.69 28.40 -19.91
N GLY A 18 5.21 28.41 -21.14
CA GLY A 18 4.39 28.55 -22.35
C GLY A 18 3.35 27.44 -22.50
N GLN A 19 3.76 26.18 -22.36
CA GLN A 19 2.84 25.04 -22.49
C GLN A 19 1.74 25.01 -21.41
N LEU A 20 2.05 25.47 -20.19
CA LEU A 20 1.06 25.58 -19.11
C LEU A 20 0.03 26.67 -19.41
N LEU A 21 0.45 27.82 -19.96
CA LEU A 21 -0.47 28.88 -20.40
C LEU A 21 -1.37 28.39 -21.54
N ASP A 22 -0.80 27.70 -22.54
CA ASP A 22 -1.55 27.13 -23.67
C ASP A 22 -2.58 26.08 -23.21
N ALA A 23 -2.27 25.34 -22.14
CA ALA A 23 -3.20 24.41 -21.50
C ALA A 23 -4.29 25.09 -20.63
N GLY A 24 -4.32 26.43 -20.58
CA GLY A 24 -5.34 27.22 -19.88
C GLY A 24 -5.05 27.50 -18.41
N TYR A 25 -3.84 27.20 -17.91
CA TYR A 25 -3.47 27.54 -16.55
C TYR A 25 -3.09 29.01 -16.42
N ARG A 26 -3.49 29.64 -15.32
CA ARG A 26 -3.00 30.98 -14.92
C ARG A 26 -1.78 30.81 -14.04
N LEU A 27 -0.64 31.35 -14.48
CA LEU A 27 0.60 31.30 -13.73
C LEU A 27 0.75 32.54 -12.84
N SER A 28 0.97 32.32 -11.54
CA SER A 28 1.38 33.37 -10.62
C SER A 28 2.65 32.96 -9.92
N LEU A 29 3.73 33.70 -10.17
CA LEU A 29 4.98 33.54 -9.45
C LEU A 29 4.94 34.40 -8.18
N LEU A 30 5.04 33.77 -7.01
CA LEU A 30 4.95 34.44 -5.72
C LEU A 30 6.17 34.12 -4.87
N ARG A 31 6.61 35.08 -4.07
CA ARG A 31 7.53 34.79 -2.96
C ARG A 31 6.80 33.99 -1.88
N LEU A 32 7.53 33.17 -1.12
CA LEU A 32 6.99 32.33 -0.04
C LEU A 32 6.09 33.12 0.94
N GLU A 33 6.54 34.31 1.37
CA GLU A 33 5.77 35.19 2.26
C GLU A 33 4.46 35.72 1.65
N GLN A 34 4.39 35.81 0.32
CA GLN A 34 3.19 36.24 -0.40
C GLN A 34 2.24 35.08 -0.60
N LEU A 35 2.77 33.87 -0.77
CA LEU A 35 2.00 32.64 -0.87
C LEU A 35 1.22 32.39 0.43
N ALA A 36 1.89 32.54 1.58
CA ALA A 36 1.30 32.45 2.92
C ALA A 36 0.09 33.36 3.12
N LYS A 37 0.02 34.47 2.38
CA LYS A 37 -1.01 35.50 2.50
C LYS A 37 -2.17 35.32 1.51
N GLN A 38 -2.09 34.34 0.61
CA GLN A 38 -3.15 34.06 -0.36
C GLN A 38 -4.28 33.26 0.29
N THR A 39 -5.37 33.94 0.62
CA THR A 39 -6.59 33.31 1.17
C THR A 39 -7.51 32.78 0.07
N THR A 40 -7.38 33.26 -1.17
CA THR A 40 -8.21 32.85 -2.31
C THR A 40 -7.38 32.72 -3.58
N ILE A 41 -7.39 31.52 -4.17
CA ILE A 41 -6.68 31.17 -5.40
C ILE A 41 -7.74 30.87 -6.45
N ALA A 42 -7.72 31.56 -7.59
CA ALA A 42 -8.72 31.37 -8.64
C ALA A 42 -8.64 29.96 -9.26
N ASP A 43 -9.74 29.48 -9.85
CA ASP A 43 -9.75 28.21 -10.58
C ASP A 43 -8.72 28.19 -11.71
N GLN A 44 -8.13 27.02 -11.96
CA GLN A 44 -7.05 26.82 -12.94
C GLN A 44 -5.81 27.69 -12.70
N SER A 45 -5.56 28.11 -11.46
CA SER A 45 -4.34 28.85 -11.12
C SER A 45 -3.26 27.92 -10.60
N LEU A 46 -2.08 28.04 -11.21
CA LEU A 46 -0.84 27.42 -10.80
C LEU A 46 -0.01 28.46 -10.05
N LEU A 47 0.20 28.22 -8.77
CA LEU A 47 1.10 29.02 -7.95
C LEU A 47 2.48 28.37 -8.02
N VAL A 48 3.50 29.13 -8.35
CA VAL A 48 4.87 28.64 -8.32
C VAL A 48 5.59 29.36 -7.19
N GLY A 49 6.01 28.59 -6.18
CA GLY A 49 6.98 29.03 -5.17
C GLY A 49 8.35 28.44 -5.51
N CYS A 50 9.42 29.05 -5.04
CA CYS A 50 10.75 28.43 -5.11
C CYS A 50 11.33 28.36 -3.70
N PHE A 51 11.93 27.23 -3.35
CA PHE A 51 12.78 27.12 -2.16
C PHE A 51 14.07 26.38 -2.50
N THR A 52 15.15 26.77 -1.83
CA THR A 52 16.48 26.21 -2.06
C THR A 52 17.02 25.45 -0.87
N ASN A 53 16.29 25.42 0.25
CA ASN A 53 16.69 24.79 1.51
C ASN A 53 15.50 24.31 2.35
N GLU A 54 15.81 23.52 3.40
CA GLU A 54 14.82 22.91 4.30
C GLU A 54 14.09 23.94 5.19
N ASP A 55 14.74 25.03 5.58
CA ASP A 55 14.16 26.05 6.45
C ASP A 55 13.00 26.78 5.77
N GLU A 56 13.13 27.09 4.47
CA GLU A 56 12.10 27.69 3.65
C GLU A 56 10.87 26.77 3.48
N LEU A 57 11.09 25.46 3.39
CA LEU A 57 10.03 24.45 3.33
C LEU A 57 9.29 24.32 4.68
N ALA A 58 10.01 24.42 5.81
CA ALA A 58 9.39 24.42 7.14
C ALA A 58 8.56 25.70 7.39
N GLN A 59 9.02 26.87 6.93
CA GLN A 59 8.23 28.09 7.00
C GLN A 59 6.96 28.03 6.15
N LEU A 60 7.03 27.35 5.00
CA LEU A 60 5.88 27.14 4.13
C LEU A 60 4.78 26.33 4.83
N THR A 61 5.12 25.25 5.52
CA THR A 61 4.13 24.40 6.21
C THR A 61 3.43 25.10 7.34
N GLU A 62 4.17 25.86 8.15
CA GLU A 62 3.61 26.67 9.22
C GLU A 62 2.61 27.70 8.69
N ASN A 63 2.93 28.31 7.53
CA ASN A 63 2.15 29.40 6.95
C ASN A 63 0.96 28.94 6.08
N LEU A 64 1.05 27.78 5.42
CA LEU A 64 -0.06 27.22 4.65
C LEU A 64 -1.22 26.79 5.56
N GLY A 65 -0.95 26.57 6.85
CA GLY A 65 -1.96 26.17 7.83
C GLY A 65 -2.58 24.80 7.53
N SER A 66 -3.42 24.32 8.44
CA SER A 66 -4.15 23.05 8.30
C SER A 66 -5.39 23.15 7.41
N GLN A 67 -5.62 24.31 6.77
CA GLN A 67 -6.78 24.53 5.90
C GLN A 67 -6.37 24.47 4.43
N GLU A 68 -7.16 23.74 3.66
CA GLU A 68 -6.93 23.47 2.24
C GLU A 68 -6.65 24.75 1.42
N PRO A 69 -5.63 24.68 0.55
CA PRO A 69 -5.51 23.56 -0.38
C PRO A 69 -4.21 22.76 -0.27
N LEU A 70 -4.40 21.45 -0.40
CA LEU A 70 -3.39 20.45 -0.71
C LEU A 70 -2.46 20.94 -1.82
N TRP A 71 -1.16 20.97 -1.53
CA TRP A 71 -0.13 21.49 -2.42
C TRP A 71 0.74 20.35 -2.97
N TRP A 72 1.42 20.56 -4.10
CA TRP A 72 2.27 19.55 -4.76
C TRP A 72 3.73 20.02 -4.82
N GLY A 73 4.67 19.08 -4.77
CA GLY A 73 6.09 19.37 -4.97
C GLY A 73 6.50 19.15 -6.42
N TRP A 74 7.41 19.95 -6.94
CA TRP A 74 8.15 19.61 -8.15
C TRP A 74 9.64 19.74 -7.90
N ASN A 75 10.28 18.60 -7.61
CA ASN A 75 11.69 18.55 -7.26
C ASN A 75 12.53 18.21 -8.50
N GLN A 76 13.15 19.23 -9.10
CA GLN A 76 14.12 19.09 -10.18
C GLN A 76 15.46 18.54 -9.63
N SER A 77 15.48 17.23 -9.35
CA SER A 77 16.63 16.30 -9.24
C SER A 77 17.90 16.65 -8.44
N ASN A 78 18.07 17.87 -7.93
CA ASN A 78 19.29 18.29 -7.24
C ASN A 78 19.19 18.17 -5.70
N TYR A 79 17.99 17.86 -5.17
CA TYR A 79 17.75 17.82 -3.72
C TYR A 79 16.82 16.67 -3.29
N PRO A 80 17.25 15.39 -3.35
CA PRO A 80 16.39 14.24 -3.01
C PRO A 80 15.82 14.27 -1.58
N HIS A 81 16.53 14.88 -0.64
CA HIS A 81 16.10 15.05 0.75
C HIS A 81 14.82 15.92 0.86
N LEU A 82 14.62 16.86 -0.06
CA LEU A 82 13.43 17.72 -0.08
C LEU A 82 12.16 16.98 -0.51
N THR A 83 12.27 15.86 -1.22
CA THR A 83 11.11 15.04 -1.60
C THR A 83 10.41 14.46 -0.37
N LEU A 84 11.17 13.82 0.52
CA LEU A 84 10.62 13.22 1.73
C LEU A 84 10.06 14.30 2.66
N LYS A 85 10.80 15.40 2.82
CA LYS A 85 10.37 16.56 3.61
C LYS A 85 9.10 17.20 3.07
N ALA A 86 8.93 17.28 1.75
CA ALA A 86 7.71 17.78 1.14
C ALA A 86 6.49 16.89 1.48
N TYR A 87 6.65 15.57 1.50
CA TYR A 87 5.59 14.66 1.96
C TYR A 87 5.29 14.82 3.46
N GLU A 88 6.32 14.93 4.31
CA GLU A 88 6.15 15.23 5.75
C GLU A 88 5.42 16.57 5.97
N ALA A 89 5.67 17.52 5.07
CA ALA A 89 5.07 18.85 5.00
C ALA A 89 3.64 18.87 4.39
N GLY A 90 3.05 17.70 4.10
CA GLY A 90 1.68 17.60 3.61
C GLY A 90 1.52 17.74 2.10
N ALA A 91 2.62 17.68 1.31
CA ALA A 91 2.51 17.57 -0.14
C ALA A 91 1.75 16.29 -0.50
N ARG A 92 0.73 16.40 -1.36
CA ARG A 92 -0.04 15.22 -1.79
C ARG A 92 0.72 14.37 -2.81
N HIS A 93 1.58 15.00 -3.59
CA HIS A 93 2.41 14.37 -4.59
C HIS A 93 3.66 15.23 -4.79
N VAL A 94 4.82 14.60 -5.00
CA VAL A 94 6.05 15.27 -5.39
C VAL A 94 6.50 14.69 -6.73
N ILE A 95 6.43 15.49 -7.77
CA ILE A 95 6.97 15.13 -9.08
C ILE A 95 8.49 15.23 -8.98
N THR A 96 9.18 14.12 -9.22
CA THR A 96 10.63 14.08 -9.29
C THR A 96 11.06 13.91 -10.76
N ASN A 97 12.26 14.39 -11.12
CA ASN A 97 12.97 14.14 -12.39
C ASN A 97 12.70 15.12 -13.57
N ASP A 98 13.43 14.94 -14.68
CA ASP A 98 13.38 15.65 -16.00
C ASP A 98 12.02 15.55 -16.73
N ALA A 99 10.91 15.63 -15.99
CA ALA A 99 9.58 15.58 -16.54
C ALA A 99 9.39 16.77 -17.49
N ASN A 100 9.21 16.47 -18.78
CA ASN A 100 8.87 17.49 -19.75
C ASN A 100 7.47 18.07 -19.45
N ALA A 101 7.22 19.24 -20.01
CA ALA A 101 5.97 19.96 -19.79
C ALA A 101 4.70 19.16 -20.14
N SER A 102 4.75 18.30 -21.16
CA SER A 102 3.65 17.42 -21.50
C SER A 102 3.37 16.39 -20.41
N GLN A 103 4.39 15.84 -19.76
CA GLN A 103 4.24 14.90 -18.64
C GLN A 103 3.68 15.59 -17.39
N ILE A 104 4.15 16.81 -17.10
CA ILE A 104 3.62 17.63 -16.01
C ILE A 104 2.13 17.91 -16.26
N ILE A 105 1.76 18.34 -17.46
CA ILE A 105 0.36 18.62 -17.84
C ILE A 105 -0.51 17.35 -17.80
N GLN A 106 -0.01 16.21 -18.27
CA GLN A 106 -0.72 14.93 -18.17
C GLN A 106 -0.97 14.53 -16.71
N ASN A 107 0.02 14.69 -15.84
CA ASN A 107 -0.14 14.44 -14.41
C ASN A 107 -1.14 15.43 -13.79
N LEU A 108 -1.02 16.73 -14.10
CA LEU A 108 -1.96 17.77 -13.66
C LEU A 108 -3.41 17.44 -14.07
N ASN A 109 -3.61 16.96 -15.30
CA ASN A 109 -4.92 16.58 -15.83
C ASN A 109 -5.46 15.28 -15.23
N ALA A 110 -4.64 14.25 -15.08
CA ALA A 110 -5.03 13.00 -14.41
C ALA A 110 -5.50 13.26 -12.97
N LEU A 111 -4.83 14.18 -12.28
CA LEU A 111 -5.15 14.59 -10.92
C LEU A 111 -6.41 15.50 -10.84
N HIS A 112 -6.71 16.27 -11.90
CA HIS A 112 -7.98 17.00 -12.01
C HIS A 112 -9.18 16.04 -12.08
N VAL A 113 -9.03 14.93 -12.81
CA VAL A 113 -10.05 13.88 -12.90
C VAL A 113 -10.27 13.22 -11.52
N SER A 114 -9.23 13.04 -10.72
CA SER A 114 -9.35 12.52 -9.34
C SER A 114 -10.07 13.48 -8.38
N GLN A 115 -9.94 14.81 -8.57
CA GLN A 115 -10.67 15.80 -7.77
C GLN A 115 -12.15 15.93 -8.16
N LEU A 116 -12.50 15.78 -9.44
CA LEU A 116 -13.90 15.77 -9.89
C LEU A 116 -14.68 14.54 -9.38
N HIS A 117 -13.99 13.45 -9.02
CA HIS A 117 -14.59 12.28 -8.36
C HIS A 117 -14.92 12.48 -6.86
N GLN A 118 -14.80 13.71 -6.33
CA GLN A 118 -15.30 14.08 -4.98
C GLN A 118 -16.82 13.86 -4.77
N GLN A 119 -17.57 13.40 -5.77
CA GLN A 119 -19.02 13.20 -5.67
C GLN A 119 -19.49 11.79 -5.29
N THR A 120 -18.59 10.83 -5.08
CA THR A 120 -18.99 9.48 -4.61
C THR A 120 -18.23 9.08 -3.36
N THR A 121 -18.78 9.40 -2.20
CA THR A 121 -18.39 8.82 -0.90
C THR A 121 -18.82 7.36 -0.75
N ARG A 122 -19.57 6.81 -1.71
CA ARG A 122 -20.00 5.41 -1.70
C ARG A 122 -18.93 4.49 -2.30
N GLY A 123 -18.62 3.41 -1.59
CA GLY A 123 -17.83 2.31 -2.13
C GLY A 123 -18.54 1.66 -3.31
N ARG A 124 -17.75 1.20 -4.29
CA ARG A 124 -18.26 0.40 -5.42
C ARG A 124 -18.05 -1.08 -5.12
N GLU A 125 -19.12 -1.86 -5.14
CA GLU A 125 -19.00 -3.32 -5.04
C GLU A 125 -18.19 -3.88 -6.21
N GLN A 126 -17.26 -4.78 -5.93
CA GLN A 126 -16.41 -5.46 -6.88
C GLN A 126 -16.40 -6.96 -6.58
N GLN A 127 -16.37 -7.75 -7.64
CA GLN A 127 -16.23 -9.19 -7.55
C GLN A 127 -15.05 -9.64 -8.42
N TYR A 128 -14.24 -10.55 -7.87
CA TYR A 128 -13.09 -11.10 -8.56
C TYR A 128 -13.15 -12.63 -8.51
N PRO A 129 -13.13 -13.34 -9.65
CA PRO A 129 -12.99 -14.78 -9.64
C PRO A 129 -11.58 -15.17 -9.17
N ARG A 130 -11.43 -16.41 -8.71
CA ARG A 130 -10.11 -16.95 -8.32
C ARG A 130 -9.10 -16.80 -9.46
N GLY A 131 -7.91 -16.31 -9.12
CA GLY A 131 -6.81 -16.08 -10.04
C GLY A 131 -6.83 -14.72 -10.73
N ALA A 132 -7.93 -13.95 -10.62
CA ALA A 132 -8.00 -12.62 -11.21
C ALA A 132 -7.02 -11.65 -10.55
N MET A 133 -6.37 -10.85 -11.40
CA MET A 133 -5.53 -9.75 -10.96
C MET A 133 -6.41 -8.61 -10.46
N VAL A 134 -6.03 -8.02 -9.33
CA VAL A 134 -6.73 -6.90 -8.71
C VAL A 134 -5.87 -5.66 -8.90
N HIS A 135 -6.37 -4.71 -9.68
CA HIS A 135 -5.69 -3.45 -9.95
C HIS A 135 -6.34 -2.34 -9.11
N LEU A 136 -5.55 -1.70 -8.26
CA LEU A 136 -5.97 -0.58 -7.44
C LEU A 136 -5.16 0.65 -7.82
N GLN A 137 -5.83 1.78 -8.02
CA GLN A 137 -5.16 3.06 -8.22
C GLN A 137 -4.54 3.56 -6.91
N ALA A 138 -3.61 4.51 -7.01
CA ALA A 138 -2.92 5.12 -5.87
C ALA A 138 -3.87 5.70 -4.81
N ASP A 139 -5.03 6.21 -5.24
CA ASP A 139 -6.05 6.83 -4.41
C ASP A 139 -7.24 5.89 -4.11
N GLN A 140 -7.02 4.58 -4.20
CA GLN A 140 -8.03 3.56 -3.95
C GLN A 140 -7.58 2.55 -2.90
N ALA A 141 -8.56 2.07 -2.14
CA ALA A 141 -8.42 0.94 -1.23
C ALA A 141 -9.53 -0.08 -1.49
N LEU A 142 -9.25 -1.34 -1.20
CA LEU A 142 -10.18 -2.45 -1.33
C LEU A 142 -10.48 -3.03 0.05
N LEU A 143 -11.73 -2.92 0.49
CA LEU A 143 -12.22 -3.57 1.70
C LEU A 143 -12.79 -4.94 1.33
N ILE A 144 -12.17 -6.01 1.82
CA ILE A 144 -12.59 -7.38 1.52
C ILE A 144 -13.80 -7.73 2.39
N GLU A 145 -14.91 -8.12 1.76
CA GLU A 145 -16.11 -8.58 2.47
C GLU A 145 -16.11 -10.10 2.58
N THR A 146 -15.77 -10.79 1.50
CA THR A 146 -15.63 -12.25 1.44
C THR A 146 -14.47 -12.65 0.54
N GLY A 147 -13.92 -13.83 0.77
CA GLY A 147 -12.80 -14.36 0.02
C GLY A 147 -11.44 -13.92 0.56
N ILE A 148 -10.40 -14.28 -0.19
CA ILE A 148 -9.00 -14.09 0.21
C ILE A 148 -8.23 -13.50 -0.96
N LEU A 149 -7.55 -12.39 -0.71
CA LEU A 149 -6.62 -11.72 -1.62
C LEU A 149 -5.20 -12.12 -1.27
N SER A 150 -4.33 -12.30 -2.27
CA SER A 150 -2.89 -12.50 -2.08
C SER A 150 -2.12 -11.27 -2.53
N LEU A 151 -1.07 -10.92 -1.78
CA LEU A 151 -0.06 -9.93 -2.15
C LEU A 151 1.22 -10.66 -2.50
N GLN A 152 1.74 -10.43 -3.69
CA GLN A 152 2.89 -11.15 -4.22
C GLN A 152 3.87 -10.18 -4.88
N VAL A 153 5.14 -10.57 -4.94
CA VAL A 153 6.19 -9.90 -5.72
C VAL A 153 6.64 -10.84 -6.82
N ASN A 154 6.84 -10.33 -8.03
CA ASN A 154 7.59 -11.04 -9.08
C ASN A 154 9.00 -10.44 -9.15
N HIS A 155 10.04 -11.27 -9.03
CA HIS A 155 11.41 -10.82 -9.21
C HIS A 155 11.86 -10.94 -10.68
N PRO A 156 12.88 -10.19 -11.11
CA PRO A 156 13.39 -10.25 -12.49
C PRO A 156 13.89 -11.64 -12.92
N ASP A 157 14.27 -12.49 -11.97
CA ASP A 157 14.69 -13.88 -12.20
C ASP A 157 13.50 -14.85 -12.43
N GLY A 158 12.27 -14.33 -12.39
CA GLY A 158 11.04 -15.11 -12.54
C GLY A 158 10.58 -15.81 -11.26
N SER A 159 11.29 -15.62 -10.14
CA SER A 159 10.82 -16.10 -8.84
C SER A 159 9.69 -15.21 -8.33
N ASN A 160 8.72 -15.82 -7.66
CA ASN A 160 7.62 -15.11 -7.03
C ASN A 160 7.73 -15.26 -5.52
N VAL A 161 7.37 -14.21 -4.78
CA VAL A 161 7.37 -14.20 -3.32
C VAL A 161 5.98 -13.84 -2.82
N LEU A 162 5.41 -14.68 -1.97
CA LEU A 162 4.15 -14.39 -1.27
C LEU A 162 4.43 -13.51 -0.04
N LEU A 163 3.86 -12.31 -0.02
CA LEU A 163 4.00 -11.34 1.08
C LEU A 163 2.82 -11.35 2.06
N GLY A 164 1.71 -11.97 1.70
CA GLY A 164 0.57 -12.09 2.61
C GLY A 164 -0.71 -12.58 1.95
N LEU A 165 -1.62 -13.04 2.79
CA LEU A 165 -2.99 -13.40 2.45
C LEU A 165 -3.92 -12.53 3.28
N PHE A 166 -4.89 -11.89 2.63
CA PHE A 166 -5.79 -10.93 3.24
C PHE A 166 -7.24 -11.39 3.11
N GLY A 167 -7.97 -11.42 4.22
CA GLY A 167 -9.32 -11.95 4.33
C GLY A 167 -10.40 -10.90 4.57
N PRO A 168 -11.62 -11.34 4.92
CA PRO A 168 -12.72 -10.46 5.29
C PRO A 168 -12.31 -9.42 6.33
N ASN A 169 -12.91 -8.23 6.25
CA ASN A 169 -12.66 -7.08 7.13
C ASN A 169 -11.29 -6.42 7.00
N GLN A 170 -10.40 -6.91 6.15
CA GLN A 170 -9.10 -6.26 5.92
C GLN A 170 -9.16 -5.28 4.74
N LEU A 171 -8.39 -4.21 4.87
CA LEU A 171 -8.31 -3.12 3.89
C LEU A 171 -6.96 -3.17 3.18
N VAL A 172 -6.95 -3.20 1.85
CA VAL A 172 -5.73 -3.28 1.03
C VAL A 172 -5.65 -2.04 0.13
N CYS A 173 -4.51 -1.35 0.13
CA CYS A 173 -4.31 -0.14 -0.67
C CYS A 173 -3.61 -0.46 -1.99
N GLY A 174 -3.85 0.36 -3.01
CA GLY A 174 -3.04 0.36 -4.22
C GLY A 174 -1.59 0.76 -3.93
N HIS A 175 -0.66 0.17 -4.67
CA HIS A 175 0.74 0.61 -4.65
C HIS A 175 0.95 1.62 -5.78
N PRO A 176 1.34 2.87 -5.49
CA PRO A 176 1.28 3.98 -6.44
C PRO A 176 2.42 4.03 -7.49
N HIS A 177 3.24 3.00 -7.66
CA HIS A 177 4.49 3.13 -8.43
C HIS A 177 4.73 1.98 -9.42
N ASP A 178 4.88 2.35 -10.71
CA ASP A 178 5.08 1.44 -11.85
C ASP A 178 6.42 0.67 -11.85
N GLY A 179 7.30 0.92 -10.87
CA GLY A 179 8.57 0.20 -10.71
C GLY A 179 8.52 -0.91 -9.66
N CYS A 180 7.41 -1.03 -8.94
CA CYS A 180 7.25 -2.03 -7.91
C CYS A 180 6.62 -3.28 -8.52
N ALA A 181 7.31 -4.42 -8.48
CA ALA A 181 6.82 -5.69 -9.01
C ALA A 181 5.80 -6.40 -8.09
N ILE A 182 5.13 -5.61 -7.24
CA ILE A 182 4.08 -6.06 -6.33
C ILE A 182 2.75 -6.11 -7.08
N TYR A 183 1.99 -7.18 -6.85
CA TYR A 183 0.66 -7.33 -7.40
C TYR A 183 -0.28 -8.03 -6.43
N LEU A 184 -1.58 -7.81 -6.69
CA LEU A 184 -2.68 -8.41 -5.95
C LEU A 184 -3.39 -9.42 -6.83
N GLN A 185 -3.69 -10.58 -6.27
CA GLN A 185 -4.41 -11.63 -6.98
C GLN A 185 -5.45 -12.28 -6.07
N ALA A 186 -6.65 -12.51 -6.60
CA ALA A 186 -7.72 -13.22 -5.91
C ALA A 186 -7.33 -14.69 -5.64
N HIS A 187 -7.01 -15.02 -4.39
CA HIS A 187 -6.61 -16.38 -3.97
C HIS A 187 -7.82 -17.33 -3.90
N THR A 188 -8.98 -16.77 -3.52
CA THR A 188 -10.31 -17.37 -3.70
C THR A 188 -11.20 -16.38 -4.46
N PRO A 189 -12.43 -16.74 -4.87
CA PRO A 189 -13.39 -15.72 -5.30
C PRO A 189 -13.58 -14.67 -4.20
N ILE A 190 -13.59 -13.40 -4.56
CA ILE A 190 -13.68 -12.25 -3.65
C ILE A 190 -14.93 -11.44 -3.97
N SER A 191 -15.65 -11.02 -2.92
CA SER A 191 -16.53 -9.83 -2.93
C SER A 191 -15.90 -8.76 -2.05
N ALA A 192 -15.84 -7.53 -2.55
CA ALA A 192 -15.17 -6.43 -1.88
C ALA A 192 -15.78 -5.07 -2.25
N GLN A 193 -15.51 -4.06 -1.43
CA GLN A 193 -15.82 -2.67 -1.75
C GLN A 193 -14.55 -1.93 -2.18
N LEU A 194 -14.58 -1.35 -3.37
CA LEU A 194 -13.58 -0.39 -3.81
C LEU A 194 -13.92 0.97 -3.24
N LEU A 195 -13.06 1.48 -2.37
CA LEU A 195 -13.24 2.72 -1.64
C LEU A 195 -12.27 3.78 -2.17
N PRO A 196 -12.73 5.02 -2.40
CA PRO A 196 -11.81 6.14 -2.61
C PRO A 196 -11.06 6.43 -1.31
N TRP A 197 -9.80 6.87 -1.41
CA TRP A 197 -8.95 7.14 -0.25
C TRP A 197 -9.57 8.16 0.72
N GLN A 198 -10.29 9.15 0.20
CA GLN A 198 -11.00 10.16 1.00
C GLN A 198 -11.99 9.51 1.98
N ARG A 199 -12.65 8.41 1.58
CA ARG A 199 -13.55 7.67 2.48
C ARG A 199 -12.76 7.02 3.60
N VAL A 200 -11.62 6.41 3.29
CA VAL A 200 -10.73 5.78 4.28
C VAL A 200 -10.28 6.81 5.32
N LEU A 201 -9.89 8.01 4.90
CA LEU A 201 -9.50 9.10 5.80
C LEU A 201 -10.64 9.62 6.67
N SER A 202 -11.87 9.62 6.15
CA SER A 202 -13.04 10.12 6.88
C SER A 202 -13.63 9.14 7.89
N GLU A 203 -13.23 7.87 7.85
CA GLU A 203 -13.81 6.80 8.67
C GLU A 203 -12.73 6.17 9.57
N PRO A 204 -12.68 6.51 10.87
CA PRO A 204 -11.67 5.99 11.79
C PRO A 204 -11.58 4.46 11.81
N SER A 205 -12.72 3.78 11.62
CA SER A 205 -12.79 2.31 11.56
C SER A 205 -11.94 1.71 10.42
N LEU A 206 -11.79 2.43 9.31
CA LEU A 206 -11.00 2.00 8.15
C LEU A 206 -9.51 2.28 8.36
N ILE A 207 -9.17 3.39 9.02
CA ILE A 207 -7.79 3.70 9.43
C ILE A 207 -7.27 2.62 10.40
N GLU A 208 -8.09 2.20 11.35
CA GLU A 208 -7.74 1.10 12.27
C GLU A 208 -7.46 -0.21 11.51
N ARG A 209 -8.22 -0.51 10.44
CA ARG A 209 -7.93 -1.68 9.59
C ARG A 209 -6.59 -1.57 8.86
N LEU A 210 -6.16 -0.36 8.49
CA LEU A 210 -4.82 -0.14 7.93
C LEU A 210 -3.73 -0.35 8.98
N ARG A 211 -3.93 0.13 10.21
CA ARG A 211 -3.00 -0.13 11.33
C ARG A 211 -2.86 -1.63 11.56
N MET A 212 -3.97 -2.37 11.61
CA MET A 212 -3.94 -3.84 11.74
C MET A 212 -3.22 -4.51 10.56
N ARG A 213 -3.42 -4.01 9.34
CA ARG A 213 -2.68 -4.51 8.16
C ARG A 213 -1.17 -4.28 8.29
N LEU A 214 -0.74 -3.11 8.76
CA LEU A 214 0.67 -2.81 8.96
C LEU A 214 1.30 -3.79 9.97
N GLN A 215 0.65 -3.98 11.11
CA GLN A 215 1.09 -4.93 12.15
C GLN A 215 1.19 -6.36 11.61
N LEU A 216 0.22 -6.77 10.79
CA LEU A 216 0.27 -8.08 10.14
C LEU A 216 1.47 -8.22 9.18
N MET A 217 1.77 -7.18 8.41
CA MET A 217 2.92 -7.19 7.50
C MET A 217 4.26 -7.22 8.27
N GLU A 218 4.35 -6.52 9.40
CA GLU A 218 5.50 -6.57 10.31
C GLU A 218 5.66 -7.98 10.91
N ALA A 219 4.57 -8.60 11.36
CA ALA A 219 4.59 -9.96 11.88
C ALA A 219 5.00 -10.99 10.81
N TRP A 220 4.51 -10.83 9.58
CA TRP A 220 4.91 -11.66 8.44
C TRP A 220 6.41 -11.52 8.14
N ALA A 221 6.92 -10.29 8.09
CA ALA A 221 8.35 -10.02 7.89
C ALA A 221 9.21 -10.60 9.02
N SER A 222 8.76 -10.48 10.28
CA SER A 222 9.41 -11.09 11.44
C SER A 222 9.50 -12.61 11.30
N CYS A 223 8.42 -13.25 10.85
CA CYS A 223 8.42 -14.69 10.57
C CYS A 223 9.43 -15.09 9.49
N GLN A 224 9.58 -14.28 8.43
CA GLN A 224 10.57 -14.52 7.38
C GLN A 224 12.02 -14.35 7.87
N ALA A 225 12.24 -13.47 8.85
CA ALA A 225 13.55 -13.15 9.39
C ALA A 225 14.13 -14.23 10.33
N HIS A 226 13.34 -15.24 10.73
CA HIS A 226 13.87 -16.34 11.56
C HIS A 226 15.08 -17.02 10.90
N PRO A 227 16.11 -17.44 11.67
CA PRO A 227 17.30 -18.07 11.11
C PRO A 227 17.01 -19.48 10.56
N TYR A 228 16.07 -20.20 11.19
CA TYR A 228 15.74 -21.57 10.82
C TYR A 228 14.46 -21.64 9.99
N LEU A 229 14.51 -22.41 8.90
CA LEU A 229 13.44 -22.45 7.91
C LEU A 229 12.15 -23.08 8.44
N ASP A 230 12.25 -24.05 9.35
CA ASP A 230 11.08 -24.66 10.01
C ASP A 230 10.36 -23.65 10.91
N GLN A 231 11.10 -22.78 11.62
CA GLN A 231 10.53 -21.67 12.37
C GLN A 231 9.84 -20.65 11.47
N ARG A 232 10.40 -20.32 10.29
CA ARG A 232 9.72 -19.46 9.32
C ARG A 232 8.39 -20.06 8.89
N VAL A 233 8.38 -21.34 8.53
CA VAL A 233 7.17 -22.07 8.10
C VAL A 233 6.12 -22.08 9.20
N LEU A 234 6.50 -22.46 10.43
CA LEU A 234 5.59 -22.45 11.57
C LEU A 234 5.06 -21.06 11.90
N GLY A 235 5.92 -20.03 11.87
CA GLY A 235 5.52 -18.64 12.09
C GLY A 235 4.45 -18.19 11.09
N ILE A 236 4.68 -18.43 9.79
CA ILE A 236 3.69 -18.12 8.75
C ILE A 236 2.40 -18.92 8.95
N LEU A 237 2.47 -20.21 9.29
CA LEU A 237 1.27 -21.02 9.54
C LEU A 237 0.49 -20.54 10.78
N ASN A 238 1.17 -20.12 11.84
CA ASN A 238 0.55 -19.52 13.02
C ASN A 238 -0.18 -18.22 12.67
N LEU A 239 0.44 -17.32 11.90
CA LEU A 239 -0.22 -16.08 11.44
C LEU A 239 -1.46 -16.37 10.58
N LEU A 240 -1.42 -17.41 9.75
CA LEU A 240 -2.59 -17.83 8.98
C LEU A 240 -3.65 -18.48 9.86
N ALA A 241 -3.27 -19.18 10.92
CA ALA A 241 -4.19 -19.76 11.89
C ALA A 241 -4.87 -18.68 12.75
N GLU A 242 -4.17 -17.61 13.11
CA GLU A 242 -4.78 -16.47 13.80
C GLU A 242 -5.82 -15.76 12.93
N GLN A 243 -5.54 -15.62 11.63
CA GLN A 243 -6.43 -14.92 10.69
C GLN A 243 -7.60 -15.78 10.19
N PHE A 244 -7.35 -17.06 9.93
CA PHE A 244 -8.27 -17.96 9.22
C PHE A 244 -8.57 -19.24 10.02
N GLY A 245 -8.22 -19.28 11.30
CA GLY A 245 -8.37 -20.45 12.15
C GLY A 245 -9.82 -20.81 12.42
N LYS A 246 -10.13 -22.10 12.33
CA LYS A 246 -11.38 -22.68 12.82
C LYS A 246 -11.08 -23.74 13.86
N GLN A 247 -11.71 -23.62 15.02
CA GLN A 247 -11.60 -24.61 16.08
C GLN A 247 -12.10 -25.96 15.57
N HIS A 248 -11.35 -27.02 15.85
CA HIS A 248 -11.74 -28.39 15.57
C HIS A 248 -11.20 -29.33 16.64
N ASN A 249 -11.80 -30.52 16.76
CA ASN A 249 -11.47 -31.53 17.77
C ASN A 249 -10.00 -31.99 17.77
N GLN A 250 -9.24 -31.73 16.70
CA GLN A 250 -7.84 -32.15 16.56
C GLN A 250 -6.84 -30.99 16.71
N GLY A 251 -7.33 -29.75 16.82
CA GLY A 251 -6.48 -28.56 16.76
C GLY A 251 -7.15 -27.38 16.07
N LEU A 252 -6.34 -26.40 15.72
CA LEU A 252 -6.76 -25.24 14.97
C LEU A 252 -6.58 -25.52 13.46
N LEU A 253 -7.70 -25.69 12.74
CA LEU A 253 -7.69 -25.81 11.29
C LEU A 253 -7.39 -24.45 10.67
N ILE A 254 -6.37 -24.38 9.83
CA ILE A 254 -6.10 -23.20 9.00
C ILE A 254 -7.07 -23.25 7.82
N ASP A 255 -8.17 -22.48 7.87
CA ASP A 255 -9.24 -22.49 6.85
C ASP A 255 -8.89 -21.66 5.59
N VAL A 256 -7.60 -21.65 5.24
CA VAL A 256 -7.09 -21.15 3.98
C VAL A 256 -6.19 -22.21 3.35
N ARG A 257 -6.41 -22.48 2.06
CA ARG A 257 -5.49 -23.35 1.31
C ARG A 257 -4.20 -22.59 1.09
N ILE A 258 -3.07 -23.15 1.49
CA ILE A 258 -1.75 -22.67 1.10
C ILE A 258 -0.95 -23.84 0.55
N THR A 259 -0.40 -23.69 -0.65
CA THR A 259 0.37 -24.76 -1.29
C THR A 259 1.81 -24.80 -0.78
N HIS A 260 2.51 -25.93 -0.94
CA HIS A 260 3.93 -26.00 -0.62
C HIS A 260 4.77 -25.01 -1.45
N GLU A 261 4.35 -24.71 -2.69
CA GLU A 261 4.98 -23.69 -3.53
C GLU A 261 4.79 -22.29 -2.93
N GLN A 262 3.58 -21.96 -2.52
CA GLN A 262 3.28 -20.68 -1.86
C GLN A 262 4.03 -20.55 -0.53
N LEU A 263 4.08 -21.60 0.29
CA LEU A 263 4.91 -21.60 1.50
C LEU A 263 6.39 -21.40 1.16
N ALA A 264 6.92 -22.10 0.15
CA ALA A 264 8.31 -21.95 -0.29
C ALA A 264 8.61 -20.51 -0.72
N SER A 265 7.73 -19.91 -1.51
CA SER A 265 7.83 -18.51 -1.91
C SER A 265 7.76 -17.56 -0.70
N ALA A 266 6.93 -17.86 0.30
CA ALA A 266 6.75 -17.01 1.47
C ALA A 266 7.95 -17.00 2.41
N VAL A 267 8.76 -18.07 2.44
CA VAL A 267 9.89 -18.20 3.37
C VAL A 267 11.27 -18.18 2.70
N GLY A 268 11.30 -17.98 1.37
CA GLY A 268 12.52 -17.93 0.57
C GLY A 268 13.22 -19.29 0.43
N SER A 269 12.46 -20.33 0.05
CA SER A 269 13.00 -21.69 -0.17
C SER A 269 12.40 -22.36 -1.41
N THR A 270 12.67 -23.65 -1.59
CA THR A 270 12.11 -24.46 -2.68
C THR A 270 10.97 -25.33 -2.18
N ARG A 271 10.01 -25.65 -3.07
CA ARG A 271 8.93 -26.61 -2.76
C ARG A 271 9.44 -27.96 -2.25
N ALA A 272 10.57 -28.44 -2.75
CA ALA A 272 11.18 -29.70 -2.30
C ALA A 272 11.66 -29.60 -0.84
N THR A 273 12.33 -28.50 -0.48
CA THR A 273 12.75 -28.23 0.90
C THR A 273 11.55 -28.09 1.84
N ILE A 274 10.53 -27.33 1.45
CA ILE A 274 9.31 -27.16 2.26
C ILE A 274 8.57 -28.48 2.44
N SER A 275 8.49 -29.31 1.40
CA SER A 275 7.86 -30.64 1.52
C SER A 275 8.57 -31.52 2.56
N ARG A 276 9.91 -31.43 2.66
CA ARG A 276 10.69 -32.14 3.68
C ARG A 276 10.43 -31.56 5.08
N ILE A 277 10.41 -30.23 5.22
CA ILE A 277 10.12 -29.56 6.49
C ILE A 277 8.72 -29.89 6.99
N ILE A 278 7.70 -29.84 6.13
CA ILE A 278 6.32 -30.20 6.50
C ILE A 278 6.25 -31.65 6.98
N ARG A 279 6.94 -32.58 6.30
CA ARG A 279 7.01 -33.99 6.74
C ARG A 279 7.68 -34.13 8.11
N ASP A 280 8.75 -33.40 8.34
CA ASP A 280 9.47 -33.40 9.61
C ASP A 280 8.63 -32.79 10.74
N LEU A 281 7.95 -31.66 10.50
CA LEU A 281 7.01 -31.04 11.44
C LEU A 281 5.85 -31.98 11.80
N ARG A 282 5.34 -32.76 10.85
CA ARG A 282 4.35 -33.83 11.11
C ARG A 282 4.91 -34.93 11.99
N THR A 283 6.14 -35.36 11.73
CA THR A 283 6.81 -36.39 12.54
C THR A 283 7.03 -35.91 13.98
N ARG A 284 7.24 -34.60 14.16
CA ARG A 284 7.34 -33.92 15.47
C ARG A 284 5.98 -33.56 16.09
N SER A 285 4.85 -33.93 15.48
CA SER A 285 3.50 -33.57 15.93
C SER A 285 3.25 -32.06 16.08
N MET A 286 3.98 -31.23 15.35
CA MET A 286 3.84 -29.76 15.36
C MET A 286 2.88 -29.27 14.28
N LEU A 287 2.56 -30.12 13.30
CA LEU A 287 1.71 -29.82 12.16
C LEU A 287 1.00 -31.11 11.75
N ASP A 288 -0.26 -31.02 11.36
CA ASP A 288 -0.95 -32.11 10.67
C ASP A 288 -1.68 -31.59 9.42
N SER A 289 -2.28 -32.47 8.63
CA SER A 289 -2.94 -32.09 7.39
C SER A 289 -4.22 -32.88 7.14
N HIS A 290 -5.26 -32.15 6.77
CA HIS A 290 -6.52 -32.71 6.32
C HIS A 290 -6.60 -32.58 4.81
N PHE A 291 -6.88 -33.70 4.16
CA PHE A 291 -7.12 -33.75 2.72
C PHE A 291 -8.63 -33.74 2.49
N SER A 292 -9.12 -32.72 1.79
CA SER A 292 -10.46 -32.74 1.19
C SER A 292 -10.30 -32.79 -0.33
N GLY A 293 -10.33 -34.00 -0.90
CA GLY A 293 -10.01 -34.22 -2.31
C GLY A 293 -8.57 -33.80 -2.65
N SER A 294 -8.38 -32.97 -3.68
CA SER A 294 -7.07 -32.41 -4.06
C SER A 294 -6.64 -31.19 -3.21
N ASN A 295 -7.40 -30.84 -2.16
CA ASN A 295 -7.14 -29.68 -1.30
C ASN A 295 -6.60 -30.11 0.06
N GLU A 296 -5.27 -30.04 0.21
CA GLU A 296 -4.59 -30.11 1.49
C GLU A 296 -4.82 -28.82 2.28
N ARG A 297 -5.14 -28.97 3.57
CA ARG A 297 -5.20 -27.90 4.57
C ARG A 297 -4.43 -28.32 5.81
N PHE A 298 -3.87 -27.35 6.50
CA PHE A 298 -3.00 -27.57 7.64
C PHE A 298 -3.74 -27.39 8.96
N TRP A 299 -3.26 -28.11 9.96
CA TRP A 299 -3.78 -28.10 11.32
C TRP A 299 -2.62 -27.90 12.26
N LEU A 300 -2.80 -26.98 13.21
CA LEU A 300 -1.90 -26.85 14.33
C LEU A 300 -2.47 -27.70 15.46
N PRO A 301 -1.83 -28.83 15.82
CA PRO A 301 -2.33 -29.70 16.87
C PRO A 301 -2.42 -28.96 18.21
N ILE A 302 -3.38 -29.36 19.05
CA ILE A 302 -3.41 -28.89 20.45
C ILE A 302 -2.17 -29.46 21.13
N VAL A 303 -1.14 -28.64 21.35
CA VAL A 303 0.00 -29.05 22.16
C VAL A 303 -0.50 -29.17 23.60
N PRO A 304 -0.45 -30.35 24.25
CA PRO A 304 -0.78 -30.47 25.66
C PRO A 304 0.30 -29.73 26.46
N HIS A 305 -0.01 -28.48 26.84
CA HIS A 305 0.77 -27.64 27.76
C HIS A 305 2.24 -27.40 27.40
N TYR A 306 2.50 -26.29 26.71
CA TYR A 306 3.71 -25.51 26.98
C TYR A 306 3.31 -24.26 27.77
N HIS A 307 3.63 -24.25 29.06
CA HIS A 307 3.62 -23.04 29.88
C HIS A 307 4.72 -22.10 29.36
N HIS A 308 4.39 -21.28 28.36
CA HIS A 308 5.12 -20.04 28.14
C HIS A 308 4.31 -18.89 28.73
N THR A 309 4.64 -18.58 29.97
CA THR A 309 4.49 -17.23 30.50
C THR A 309 5.27 -16.28 29.60
N HIS A 310 4.59 -15.41 28.85
CA HIS A 310 5.05 -14.04 28.68
C HIS A 310 3.85 -13.07 28.57
N PRO A 311 3.89 -11.95 29.31
CA PRO A 311 2.81 -10.99 29.37
C PRO A 311 3.01 -9.92 28.30
N PHE A 312 2.00 -9.71 27.46
CA PHE A 312 1.78 -8.41 26.82
C PHE A 312 0.27 -8.16 26.85
N ALA A 313 -0.14 -7.56 27.96
CA ALA A 313 -1.31 -6.70 28.06
C ALA A 313 -0.84 -5.25 27.85
#